data_AF-A0A8J8G7Z0-F1
#
_entry.id   AF-A0A8J8G7Z0-F1
#
_cell.length_a   1.000
_cell.length_b   1.000
_cell.length_c   1.000
_cell.angle_alpha   90.00
_cell.angle_beta   90.00
_cell.angle_gamma   90.00
#
_symmetry.space_group_name_H-M   'P 1'
#
loop_
_entity.id
_entity.type
_entity.pdbx_description
1 polymer ?
#
loop_
_entity_poly.entity_id
_entity_poly.type
_entity_poly.pdbx_seq_one_letter_code
_entity_poly.pdbx_strand_id
1 'polypeptide(L)'
;MMKKYLSFLLVFFFALSYSQTGRDTVAEQKYIDEQKIEDFKKCNAIIKDFENISFKKLEKIVVENIIFDNTKRNIIIDYRPSFSLNSVMIIDKYDYTPVYCNYSNPLYNQSDFWTKKNIKLMVKKFSKNLIPRNGTRDEFIYDEITSKSTTNFRKLSADTRKQQEGKYIKIYNETNQEVQNFFYFPFHRKENLVLENDVRTVIRNYDELHLKFTNYLDKIVTVKYKYNEDNSIFKTYQYQNKKWVEIPTIEEYKF
;
A
#
# COMPACT_ATOMS: atom_id res chain seq x y z
N MET A 1 -16.63 16.19 -64.96
CA MET A 1 -16.03 15.02 -64.27
C MET A 1 -15.92 15.17 -62.74
N MET A 2 -15.76 16.38 -62.16
CA MET A 2 -15.60 16.58 -60.70
C MET A 2 -16.78 16.14 -59.81
N LYS A 3 -18.02 16.16 -60.29
CA LYS A 3 -19.20 15.82 -59.44
C LYS A 3 -19.27 14.34 -59.02
N LYS A 4 -18.68 13.41 -59.80
CA LYS A 4 -18.70 11.96 -59.46
C LYS A 4 -17.68 11.59 -58.38
N TYR A 5 -16.57 12.33 -58.27
CA TYR A 5 -15.54 12.09 -57.25
C TYR A 5 -15.95 12.62 -55.88
N LEU A 6 -16.72 13.73 -55.84
CA LEU A 6 -17.21 14.31 -54.59
C LEU A 6 -18.23 13.40 -53.87
N SER A 7 -19.10 12.72 -54.64
CA SER A 7 -20.04 11.73 -54.09
C SER A 7 -19.34 10.47 -53.56
N PHE A 8 -18.24 10.05 -54.19
CA PHE A 8 -17.45 8.92 -53.70
C PHE A 8 -16.70 9.27 -52.41
N LEU A 9 -16.21 10.50 -52.29
CA LEU A 9 -15.53 10.99 -51.08
C LEU A 9 -16.50 11.04 -49.88
N LEU A 10 -17.73 11.52 -50.09
CA LEU A 10 -18.77 11.61 -49.05
C LEU A 10 -19.19 10.24 -48.51
N VAL A 11 -19.33 9.22 -49.38
CA VAL A 11 -19.65 7.86 -48.95
C VAL A 11 -18.47 7.24 -48.16
N PHE A 12 -17.23 7.56 -48.53
CA PHE A 12 -16.04 7.08 -47.81
C PHE A 12 -15.91 7.69 -46.40
N PHE A 13 -16.24 8.98 -46.23
CA PHE A 13 -16.25 9.63 -44.92
C PHE A 13 -17.38 9.13 -44.00
N PHE A 14 -18.55 8.78 -44.55
CA PHE A 14 -19.61 8.11 -43.79
C PHE A 14 -19.21 6.68 -43.38
N ALA A 15 -18.53 5.91 -44.24
CA ALA A 15 -18.08 4.56 -43.88
C ALA A 15 -17.00 4.56 -42.78
N LEU A 16 -16.10 5.56 -42.77
CA LEU A 16 -15.06 5.70 -41.75
C LEU A 16 -15.61 6.16 -40.38
N SER A 17 -16.69 6.95 -40.37
CA SER A 17 -17.33 7.42 -39.13
C SER A 17 -18.23 6.37 -38.45
N TYR A 18 -18.64 5.33 -39.18
CA TYR A 18 -19.34 4.15 -38.62
C TYR A 18 -18.40 2.98 -38.24
N SER A 19 -17.09 3.12 -38.47
CA SER A 19 -16.08 2.10 -38.12
C SER A 19 -15.55 2.21 -36.69
N GLN A 20 -15.94 3.23 -35.92
CA GLN A 20 -15.65 3.27 -34.48
C GLN A 20 -16.77 2.54 -33.73
N THR A 21 -16.52 1.26 -33.49
CA THR A 21 -17.39 0.27 -32.86
C THR A 21 -17.73 0.65 -31.42
N GLY A 22 -18.81 1.39 -31.21
CA GLY A 22 -19.43 1.57 -29.88
C GLY A 22 -19.91 0.28 -29.21
N ARG A 23 -19.83 -0.88 -29.90
CA ARG A 23 -20.08 -2.20 -29.32
C ARG A 23 -18.91 -2.67 -28.43
N ASP A 24 -17.68 -2.31 -28.76
CA ASP A 24 -16.51 -2.79 -28.02
C ASP A 24 -16.42 -2.08 -26.66
N THR A 25 -16.68 -0.77 -26.62
CA THR A 25 -16.72 0.00 -25.36
C THR A 25 -17.87 -0.39 -24.44
N VAL A 26 -19.05 -0.75 -24.98
CA VAL A 26 -20.18 -1.20 -24.14
C VAL A 26 -19.96 -2.61 -23.59
N ALA A 27 -19.38 -3.51 -24.39
CA ALA A 27 -19.04 -4.86 -23.93
C ALA A 27 -17.91 -4.85 -22.89
N GLU A 28 -16.90 -4.00 -23.09
CA GLU A 28 -15.82 -3.77 -22.14
C GLU A 28 -16.35 -3.17 -20.82
N GLN A 29 -17.21 -2.16 -20.89
CA GLN A 29 -17.86 -1.58 -19.72
C GLN A 29 -18.70 -2.61 -18.96
N LYS A 30 -19.47 -3.44 -19.68
CA LYS A 30 -20.27 -4.51 -19.08
C LYS A 30 -19.40 -5.55 -18.37
N TYR A 31 -18.30 -5.97 -18.99
CA TYR A 31 -17.34 -6.89 -18.38
C TYR A 31 -16.73 -6.31 -17.10
N ILE A 32 -16.34 -5.03 -17.15
CA ILE A 32 -15.83 -4.29 -15.99
C ILE A 32 -16.86 -4.26 -14.86
N ASP A 33 -18.13 -4.00 -15.18
CA ASP A 33 -19.20 -3.92 -14.17
C ASP A 33 -19.57 -5.29 -13.57
N GLU A 34 -19.56 -6.36 -14.37
CA GLU A 34 -19.73 -7.73 -13.88
C GLU A 34 -18.59 -8.13 -12.93
N GLN A 35 -17.33 -7.81 -13.28
CA GLN A 35 -16.18 -8.07 -12.43
C GLN A 35 -16.27 -7.32 -11.10
N LYS A 36 -16.70 -6.04 -11.12
CA LYS A 36 -16.92 -5.24 -9.89
C LYS A 36 -17.97 -5.87 -8.97
N ILE A 37 -19.06 -6.39 -9.52
CA ILE A 37 -20.11 -7.05 -8.73
C ILE A 37 -19.56 -8.29 -8.04
N GLU A 38 -18.79 -9.12 -8.76
CA GLU A 38 -18.18 -10.32 -8.18
C GLU A 38 -17.13 -9.97 -7.12
N ASP A 39 -16.31 -8.96 -7.37
CA ASP A 39 -15.34 -8.46 -6.40
C ASP A 39 -16.02 -7.95 -5.12
N PHE A 40 -17.14 -7.22 -5.26
CA PHE A 40 -17.94 -6.75 -4.13
C PHE A 40 -18.56 -7.89 -3.33
N LYS A 41 -19.11 -8.92 -4.01
CA LYS A 41 -19.61 -10.13 -3.35
C LYS A 41 -18.49 -10.83 -2.57
N LYS A 42 -17.31 -10.98 -3.17
CA LYS A 42 -16.14 -11.59 -2.54
C LYS A 42 -15.68 -10.79 -1.31
N CYS A 43 -15.60 -9.47 -1.41
CA CYS A 43 -15.25 -8.61 -0.29
C CYS A 43 -16.24 -8.73 0.87
N ASN A 44 -17.55 -8.68 0.61
CA ASN A 44 -18.56 -8.86 1.65
C ASN A 44 -18.50 -10.24 2.30
N ALA A 45 -18.24 -11.28 1.50
CA ALA A 45 -18.07 -12.64 2.01
C ALA A 45 -16.87 -12.73 2.97
N ILE A 46 -15.73 -12.12 2.61
CA ILE A 46 -14.55 -12.02 3.49
C ILE A 46 -14.88 -11.21 4.75
N ILE A 47 -15.55 -10.05 4.61
CA ILE A 47 -15.95 -9.23 5.78
C ILE A 47 -16.78 -10.05 6.78
N LYS A 48 -17.78 -10.77 6.27
CA LYS A 48 -18.66 -11.62 7.06
C LYS A 48 -17.92 -12.81 7.68
N ASP A 49 -17.00 -13.42 6.96
CA ASP A 49 -16.25 -14.58 7.45
C ASP A 49 -15.36 -14.24 8.66
N PHE A 50 -14.81 -13.04 8.71
CA PHE A 50 -13.97 -12.57 9.82
C PHE A 50 -14.74 -11.85 10.93
N GLU A 51 -16.08 -11.85 10.87
CA GLU A 51 -16.92 -11.20 11.86
C GLU A 51 -16.52 -11.66 13.28
N ASN A 52 -16.32 -10.69 14.18
CA ASN A 52 -15.93 -10.92 15.58
C ASN A 52 -14.52 -11.53 15.81
N ILE A 53 -13.63 -11.53 14.80
CA ILE A 53 -12.23 -11.98 14.99
C ILE A 53 -11.35 -10.85 15.52
N SER A 54 -10.47 -11.20 16.46
CA SER A 54 -9.43 -10.28 16.96
C SER A 54 -8.08 -10.52 16.28
N PHE A 55 -7.51 -9.45 15.71
CA PHE A 55 -6.19 -9.47 15.07
C PHE A 55 -5.02 -9.21 16.04
N LYS A 56 -5.28 -8.90 17.32
CA LYS A 56 -4.22 -8.54 18.30
C LYS A 56 -3.12 -9.60 18.47
N LYS A 57 -3.46 -10.89 18.32
CA LYS A 57 -2.47 -11.98 18.36
C LYS A 57 -1.71 -12.09 17.04
N LEU A 58 -2.40 -11.92 15.91
CA LEU A 58 -1.78 -11.89 14.58
C LEU A 58 -0.74 -10.78 14.48
N GLU A 59 -1.04 -9.57 14.98
CA GLU A 59 -0.08 -8.45 15.03
C GLU A 59 1.26 -8.85 15.67
N LYS A 60 1.21 -9.60 16.78
CA LYS A 60 2.42 -10.06 17.46
C LYS A 60 3.18 -11.09 16.62
N ILE A 61 2.48 -12.07 16.06
CA ILE A 61 3.07 -13.09 15.19
C ILE A 61 3.76 -12.44 13.98
N VAL A 62 3.12 -11.45 13.36
CA VAL A 62 3.70 -10.71 12.23
C VAL A 62 4.99 -9.99 12.63
N VAL A 63 5.02 -9.31 13.79
CA VAL A 63 6.25 -8.69 14.32
C VAL A 63 7.31 -9.74 14.67
N GLU A 64 6.88 -10.91 15.15
CA GLU A 64 7.77 -12.02 15.47
C GLU A 64 8.49 -12.56 14.23
N ASN A 65 7.79 -12.62 13.10
CA ASN A 65 8.29 -13.13 11.83
C ASN A 65 9.04 -12.10 10.96
N ILE A 66 9.14 -10.83 11.38
CA ILE A 66 10.05 -9.87 10.75
C ILE A 66 11.50 -10.26 11.08
N ILE A 67 12.34 -10.29 10.04
CA ILE A 67 13.75 -10.65 10.10
C ILE A 67 14.56 -9.45 9.65
N PHE A 68 15.45 -8.96 10.53
CA PHE A 68 16.35 -7.84 10.27
C PHE A 68 17.82 -8.27 10.35
N ASP A 69 18.08 -9.51 9.93
CA ASP A 69 19.43 -10.04 9.85
C ASP A 69 20.20 -9.27 8.77
N ASN A 70 21.40 -8.80 9.12
CA ASN A 70 22.29 -8.02 8.24
C ASN A 70 21.68 -6.73 7.65
N THR A 71 20.57 -6.23 8.21
CA THR A 71 20.03 -4.93 7.79
C THR A 71 20.76 -3.77 8.46
N LYS A 72 20.73 -2.60 7.83
CA LYS A 72 21.22 -1.35 8.38
C LYS A 72 20.47 -0.97 9.66
N ARG A 73 21.01 -0.02 10.41
CA ARG A 73 20.43 0.43 11.68
C ARG A 73 19.11 1.19 11.50
N ASN A 74 18.98 1.85 10.36
CA ASN A 74 17.86 2.72 10.04
C ASN A 74 16.95 1.99 9.04
N ILE A 75 15.68 1.81 9.39
CA ILE A 75 14.72 1.13 8.55
C ILE A 75 13.57 2.09 8.22
N ILE A 76 13.41 2.40 6.95
CA ILE A 76 12.21 3.06 6.45
C ILE A 76 11.09 2.03 6.39
N ILE A 77 9.96 2.36 7.00
CA ILE A 77 8.73 1.59 6.85
C ILE A 77 7.98 2.19 5.66
N ASP A 78 7.88 1.41 4.57
CA ASP A 78 7.07 1.74 3.40
C ASP A 78 5.59 1.51 3.74
N TYR A 79 4.95 2.55 4.30
CA TYR A 79 3.55 2.54 4.66
C TYR A 79 2.70 2.96 3.45
N ARG A 80 1.91 2.03 2.92
CA ARG A 80 0.95 2.29 1.85
C ARG A 80 -0.45 2.23 2.44
N PRO A 81 -1.08 3.37 2.77
CA PRO A 81 -2.42 3.36 3.33
C PRO A 81 -3.36 2.65 2.34
N SER A 82 -3.99 1.59 2.82
CA SER A 82 -5.10 1.01 2.10
C SER A 82 -6.28 1.98 2.15
N PHE A 83 -6.98 2.18 1.04
CA PHE A 83 -8.24 2.91 1.05
C PHE A 83 -9.21 2.15 1.95
N SER A 84 -9.65 2.78 3.04
CA SER A 84 -10.65 2.18 3.93
C SER A 84 -12.03 2.35 3.33
N LEU A 85 -12.87 1.33 3.50
CA LEU A 85 -14.30 1.31 3.16
C LEU A 85 -15.09 2.53 3.70
N ASN A 86 -14.58 3.19 4.74
CA ASN A 86 -15.28 4.27 5.45
C ASN A 86 -14.89 5.69 4.98
N SER A 87 -14.00 5.83 4.01
CA SER A 87 -13.49 7.14 3.60
C SER A 87 -13.64 7.36 2.10
N VAL A 88 -14.76 7.99 1.76
CA VAL A 88 -15.02 8.72 0.52
C VAL A 88 -15.06 7.84 -0.73
N MET A 89 -16.29 7.65 -1.21
CA MET A 89 -16.59 7.43 -2.62
C MET A 89 -15.84 8.49 -3.45
N ILE A 90 -14.69 8.14 -4.03
CA ILE A 90 -14.02 9.04 -4.97
C ILE A 90 -14.79 8.90 -6.28
N ILE A 91 -15.77 9.77 -6.47
CA ILE A 91 -16.34 10.03 -7.78
C ILE A 91 -15.38 11.02 -8.43
N ASP A 92 -14.50 10.55 -9.31
CA ASP A 92 -13.77 11.46 -10.19
C ASP A 92 -14.77 11.95 -11.25
N LYS A 93 -14.66 13.22 -11.64
CA LYS A 93 -15.52 13.84 -12.66
C LYS A 93 -15.34 13.19 -14.04
N TYR A 94 -14.30 12.38 -14.23
CA TYR A 94 -13.99 11.60 -15.43
C TYR A 94 -13.94 10.08 -15.20
N ASP A 95 -14.10 9.62 -13.96
CA ASP A 95 -14.09 8.20 -13.59
C ASP A 95 -15.29 7.96 -12.65
N TYR A 96 -16.40 7.56 -13.25
CA TYR A 96 -17.66 7.22 -12.57
C TYR A 96 -17.56 5.89 -11.81
N THR A 97 -16.41 5.59 -11.19
CA THR A 97 -16.17 4.30 -10.56
C THR A 97 -15.98 4.47 -9.06
N PRO A 98 -17.04 4.23 -8.26
CA PRO A 98 -16.87 4.13 -6.82
C PRO A 98 -15.98 2.94 -6.51
N VAL A 99 -14.87 3.17 -5.83
CA VAL A 99 -14.02 2.10 -5.29
C VAL A 99 -14.73 1.51 -4.07
N TYR A 100 -15.58 0.50 -4.31
CA TYR A 100 -16.48 -0.05 -3.29
C TYR A 100 -15.79 -0.91 -2.24
N CYS A 101 -14.58 -1.42 -2.50
CA CYS A 101 -13.80 -2.16 -1.51
C CYS A 101 -12.35 -2.33 -2.01
N ASN A 102 -11.36 -2.25 -1.12
CA ASN A 102 -10.02 -2.76 -1.42
C ASN A 102 -10.07 -4.30 -1.34
N TYR A 103 -10.41 -4.96 -2.45
CA TYR A 103 -10.75 -6.39 -2.49
C TYR A 103 -9.63 -7.30 -1.99
N SER A 104 -8.37 -6.88 -2.12
CA SER A 104 -7.24 -7.64 -1.59
C SER A 104 -7.17 -7.56 -0.05
N ASN A 105 -7.71 -6.50 0.56
CA ASN A 105 -7.48 -6.15 1.96
C ASN A 105 -8.68 -5.49 2.67
N PRO A 106 -9.87 -6.11 2.61
CA PRO A 106 -11.09 -5.51 3.13
C PRO A 106 -11.09 -5.30 4.66
N LEU A 107 -10.25 -6.01 5.41
CA LEU A 107 -10.35 -6.06 6.87
C LEU A 107 -9.07 -5.78 7.62
N TYR A 108 -8.02 -6.57 7.40
CA TYR A 108 -6.76 -6.44 8.13
C TYR A 108 -5.65 -6.09 7.16
N ASN A 109 -5.15 -4.87 7.27
CA ASN A 109 -4.20 -4.29 6.35
C ASN A 109 -3.11 -3.46 7.06
N GLN A 110 -2.28 -2.79 6.26
CA GLN A 110 -1.21 -1.92 6.75
C GLN A 110 -1.70 -0.86 7.76
N SER A 111 -2.88 -0.27 7.54
CA SER A 111 -3.46 0.74 8.43
C SER A 111 -3.77 0.18 9.81
N ASP A 112 -4.12 -1.10 9.90
CA ASP A 112 -4.43 -1.78 11.17
C ASP A 112 -3.14 -2.24 11.88
N PHE A 113 -2.16 -2.71 11.11
CA PHE A 113 -0.89 -3.18 11.64
C PHE A 113 0.03 -2.05 12.12
N TRP A 114 0.18 -0.97 11.34
CA TRP A 114 1.14 0.10 11.60
C TRP A 114 0.62 1.08 12.65
N THR A 115 0.66 0.63 13.90
CA THR A 115 0.35 1.45 15.07
C THR A 115 1.63 1.84 15.82
N LYS A 116 1.57 2.95 16.56
CA LYS A 116 2.64 3.34 17.50
C LYS A 116 3.09 2.20 18.41
N LYS A 117 2.15 1.37 18.86
CA LYS A 117 2.43 0.21 19.72
C LYS A 117 3.32 -0.81 19.00
N ASN A 118 2.95 -1.19 17.78
CA ASN A 118 3.68 -2.19 17.01
C ASN A 118 5.04 -1.66 16.55
N ILE A 119 5.12 -0.39 16.14
CA ILE A 119 6.40 0.25 15.80
C ILE A 119 7.33 0.29 17.02
N LYS A 120 6.84 0.69 18.20
CA LYS A 120 7.64 0.67 19.44
C LYS A 120 8.08 -0.74 19.84
N LEU A 121 7.23 -1.74 19.64
CA LEU A 121 7.58 -3.14 19.88
C LEU A 121 8.74 -3.56 18.97
N MET A 122 8.69 -3.20 17.69
CA MET A 122 9.76 -3.48 16.73
C MET A 122 11.06 -2.74 17.06
N VAL A 123 11.00 -1.43 17.37
CA VAL A 123 12.18 -0.66 17.81
C VAL A 123 12.87 -1.36 18.99
N LYS A 124 12.10 -1.80 19.99
CA LYS A 124 12.65 -2.50 21.16
C LYS A 124 13.22 -3.87 20.81
N LYS A 125 12.52 -4.65 19.98
CA LYS A 125 12.92 -6.03 19.62
C LYS A 125 14.20 -6.04 18.80
N PHE A 126 14.32 -5.14 17.83
CA PHE A 126 15.38 -5.20 16.82
C PHE A 126 16.50 -4.18 17.03
N SER A 127 16.35 -3.26 17.98
CA SER A 127 17.33 -2.20 18.22
C SER A 127 17.61 -1.33 16.99
N LYS A 128 16.56 -1.03 16.23
CA LYS A 128 16.61 -0.24 14.99
C LYS A 128 15.85 1.07 15.13
N ASN A 129 16.28 2.09 14.40
CA ASN A 129 15.51 3.30 14.16
C ASN A 129 14.46 3.00 13.10
N LEU A 130 13.19 3.29 13.39
CA LEU A 130 12.09 3.04 12.44
C LEU A 130 11.50 4.36 11.96
N ILE A 131 11.49 4.55 10.63
CA ILE A 131 11.09 5.80 9.98
C ILE A 131 9.85 5.55 9.11
N PRO A 132 8.63 5.89 9.57
CA PRO A 132 7.44 5.77 8.76
C PRO A 132 7.46 6.72 7.56
N ARG A 133 7.22 6.18 6.37
CA ARG A 133 7.13 6.93 5.11
C ARG A 133 5.86 6.54 4.36
N ASN A 134 5.20 7.52 3.73
CA ASN A 134 4.06 7.26 2.86
C ASN A 134 4.57 6.74 1.50
N GLY A 135 4.54 5.43 1.34
CA GLY A 135 4.94 4.74 0.11
C GLY A 135 4.19 5.12 -1.14
N THR A 136 2.92 5.51 -0.99
CA THR A 136 2.08 5.88 -2.14
C THR A 136 2.50 7.22 -2.74
N ARG A 137 3.06 8.12 -1.92
CA ARG A 137 3.50 9.45 -2.36
C ARG A 137 5.03 9.60 -2.43
N ASP A 138 5.78 8.59 -2.01
CA ASP A 138 7.23 8.65 -1.86
C ASP A 138 7.72 9.70 -0.83
N GLU A 139 6.82 10.18 0.03
CA GLU A 139 7.06 11.27 0.99
C GLU A 139 7.17 10.72 2.42
N PHE A 140 8.01 11.33 3.26
CA PHE A 140 7.89 11.06 4.70
C PHE A 140 6.54 11.56 5.20
N ILE A 141 6.09 11.00 6.33
CA ILE A 141 4.78 11.35 6.88
C ILE A 141 4.85 12.74 7.52
N TYR A 142 4.57 13.77 6.72
CA TYR A 142 4.46 15.18 7.12
C TYR A 142 3.03 15.63 7.35
N ASP A 143 2.92 16.83 7.89
CA ASP A 143 1.67 17.54 8.07
C ASP A 143 1.03 17.93 6.73
N GLU A 144 0.25 17.00 6.16
CA GLU A 144 -0.99 17.35 5.49
C GLU A 144 -1.87 16.10 5.39
N ILE A 145 -2.58 15.86 6.49
CA ILE A 145 -3.71 14.94 6.52
C ILE A 145 -4.80 15.55 5.64
N THR A 146 -4.89 15.09 4.39
CA THR A 146 -6.05 15.41 3.57
C THR A 146 -7.31 14.88 4.27
N SER A 147 -8.45 15.57 4.10
CA SER A 147 -9.76 15.13 4.62
C SER A 147 -10.17 13.72 4.14
N LYS A 148 -9.50 13.20 3.10
CA LYS A 148 -9.69 11.86 2.53
C LYS A 148 -8.87 10.75 3.21
N SER A 149 -7.98 11.08 4.15
CA SER A 149 -7.16 10.10 4.87
C SER A 149 -7.97 9.22 5.84
N THR A 150 -7.61 7.94 5.94
CA THR A 150 -8.24 7.01 6.90
C THR A 150 -7.93 7.39 8.34
N THR A 151 -8.84 7.10 9.28
CA THR A 151 -8.65 7.40 10.72
C THR A 151 -7.36 6.80 11.28
N ASN A 152 -7.00 5.59 10.85
CA ASN A 152 -5.78 4.92 11.28
C ASN A 152 -4.51 5.64 10.75
N PHE A 153 -4.51 6.08 9.49
CA PHE A 153 -3.40 6.88 8.96
C PHE A 153 -3.25 8.20 9.74
N ARG A 154 -4.36 8.91 10.00
CA ARG A 154 -4.32 10.15 10.81
C ARG A 154 -3.68 9.93 12.17
N LYS A 155 -4.07 8.84 12.84
CA LYS A 155 -3.53 8.46 14.14
C LYS A 155 -2.04 8.15 14.07
N LEU A 156 -1.61 7.37 13.08
CA LEU A 156 -0.19 7.09 12.85
C LEU A 156 0.59 8.38 12.60
N SER A 157 0.13 9.26 11.70
CA SER A 157 0.78 10.54 11.41
C SER A 157 0.89 11.44 12.64
N ALA A 158 -0.17 11.52 13.45
CA ALA A 158 -0.16 12.28 14.70
C ALA A 158 0.80 11.68 15.75
N ASP A 159 0.92 10.36 15.81
CA ASP A 159 1.85 9.66 16.70
C ASP A 159 3.31 9.81 16.26
N THR A 160 3.57 9.76 14.95
CA THR A 160 4.89 9.93 14.32
C THR A 160 5.43 11.35 14.56
N ARG A 161 4.60 12.39 14.41
CA ARG A 161 5.00 13.79 14.68
C ARG A 161 5.43 14.08 16.13
N LYS A 162 4.99 13.23 17.08
CA LYS A 162 5.41 13.33 18.48
C LYS A 162 6.73 12.62 18.77
N GLN A 163 7.40 12.09 17.75
CA GLN A 163 8.68 11.40 17.90
C GLN A 163 9.85 12.33 17.54
N GLN A 164 11.07 11.78 17.47
CA GLN A 164 12.28 12.57 17.24
C GLN A 164 12.38 13.01 15.79
N GLU A 165 12.95 14.19 15.58
CA GLU A 165 13.20 14.75 14.26
C GLU A 165 14.61 14.36 13.78
N GLY A 166 14.73 14.00 12.52
CA GLY A 166 15.98 13.73 11.82
C GLY A 166 16.04 14.49 10.49
N LYS A 167 17.12 14.33 9.74
CA LYS A 167 17.32 14.95 8.42
C LYS A 167 17.56 13.90 7.36
N TYR A 168 16.87 13.99 6.23
CA TYR A 168 17.13 13.20 5.05
C TYR A 168 17.78 14.07 4.00
N ILE A 169 18.93 13.63 3.51
CA ILE A 169 19.75 14.33 2.53
C ILE A 169 19.78 13.47 1.27
N LYS A 170 19.19 13.98 0.20
CA LYS A 170 19.27 13.38 -1.13
C LYS A 170 20.36 14.09 -1.92
N ILE A 171 21.39 13.35 -2.30
CA ILE A 171 22.59 13.87 -2.94
C ILE A 171 22.51 13.57 -4.43
N TYR A 172 22.38 14.61 -5.25
CA TYR A 172 22.42 14.50 -6.71
C TYR A 172 23.85 14.68 -7.25
N ASN A 173 24.62 15.58 -6.63
CA ASN A 173 26.05 15.76 -6.83
C ASN A 173 26.67 16.54 -5.63
N GLU A 174 27.96 16.86 -5.68
CA GLU A 174 28.68 17.53 -4.57
C GLU A 174 28.09 18.90 -4.18
N THR A 175 27.43 19.60 -5.11
CA THR A 175 26.89 20.95 -4.91
C THR A 175 25.37 21.02 -4.90
N ASN A 176 24.68 19.94 -5.28
CA ASN A 176 23.22 19.86 -5.35
C ASN A 176 22.70 18.77 -4.40
N GLN A 177 22.16 19.23 -3.28
CA GLN A 177 21.58 18.41 -2.23
C GLN A 177 20.19 18.92 -1.88
N GLU A 178 19.26 17.99 -1.74
CA GLU A 178 17.92 18.25 -1.23
C GLU A 178 17.83 17.76 0.22
N VAL A 179 17.46 18.65 1.13
CA VAL A 179 17.36 18.35 2.56
C VAL A 179 15.92 18.48 3.00
N GLN A 180 15.38 17.40 3.58
CA GLN A 180 14.07 17.38 4.22
C GLN A 180 14.21 16.86 5.65
N ASN A 181 13.51 17.47 6.61
CA ASN A 181 13.45 16.91 7.97
C ASN A 181 12.54 15.69 7.98
N PHE A 182 12.55 14.80 8.95
CA PHE A 182 11.51 13.75 9.09
C PHE A 182 11.35 13.37 10.55
N PHE A 183 10.25 12.68 10.90
CA PHE A 183 10.08 12.14 12.24
C PHE A 183 10.27 10.62 12.27
N TYR A 184 10.88 10.11 13.33
CA TYR A 184 11.19 8.69 13.47
C TYR A 184 11.07 8.19 14.90
N PHE A 185 10.87 6.89 15.04
CA PHE A 185 10.88 6.19 16.32
C PHE A 185 12.31 5.74 16.64
N PRO A 186 12.99 6.38 17.60
CA PRO A 186 14.39 6.12 17.86
C PRO A 186 14.59 4.86 18.71
N PHE A 187 15.65 4.12 18.44
CA PHE A 187 16.15 3.11 19.38
C PHE A 187 16.80 3.75 20.61
N HIS A 188 17.59 4.82 20.43
CA HIS A 188 18.17 5.59 21.54
C HIS A 188 17.59 7.00 21.64
N ARG A 189 17.25 7.42 22.85
CA ARG A 189 16.57 8.71 23.14
C ARG A 189 17.35 9.98 22.79
N LYS A 190 18.61 9.91 22.32
CA LYS A 190 19.43 11.10 22.06
C LYS A 190 20.24 10.93 20.77
N GLU A 191 19.58 10.52 19.69
CA GLU A 191 20.21 10.47 18.38
C GLU A 191 19.78 11.65 17.51
N ASN A 192 20.74 12.24 16.80
CA ASN A 192 20.49 13.16 15.71
C ASN A 192 20.61 12.35 14.42
N LEU A 193 19.50 11.75 13.98
CA LEU A 193 19.52 10.84 12.84
C LEU A 193 19.63 11.63 11.54
N VAL A 194 20.64 11.29 10.73
CA VAL A 194 20.76 11.73 9.34
C VAL A 194 20.63 10.52 8.43
N LEU A 195 19.68 10.55 7.51
CA LEU A 195 19.56 9.61 6.41
C LEU A 195 20.20 10.21 5.17
N GLU A 196 20.99 9.42 4.47
CA GLU A 196 21.66 9.84 3.24
C GLU A 196 21.29 8.89 2.12
N ASN A 197 21.01 9.46 0.95
CA ASN A 197 20.78 8.74 -0.29
C ASN A 197 21.55 9.45 -1.42
N ASP A 198 22.70 8.89 -1.81
CA ASP A 198 23.41 9.33 -3.00
C ASP A 198 22.82 8.62 -4.22
N VAL A 199 22.11 9.41 -5.03
CA VAL A 199 21.34 8.91 -6.19
C VAL A 199 22.26 8.36 -7.29
N ARG A 200 23.53 8.81 -7.35
CA ARG A 200 24.49 8.37 -8.38
C ARG A 200 25.08 7.00 -8.05
N THR A 201 25.35 6.77 -6.77
CA THR A 201 26.02 5.55 -6.29
C THR A 201 25.04 4.53 -5.74
N VAL A 202 23.76 4.89 -5.59
CA VAL A 202 22.72 4.08 -4.94
C VAL A 202 23.10 3.73 -3.49
N ILE A 203 24.04 4.48 -2.91
CA ILE A 203 24.48 4.30 -1.53
C ILE A 203 23.46 4.98 -0.63
N ARG A 204 22.90 4.18 0.27
CA ARG A 204 22.00 4.65 1.32
C ARG A 204 22.37 4.06 2.66
N ASN A 205 22.26 4.85 3.73
CA ASN A 205 22.53 4.42 5.10
C ASN A 205 21.30 3.85 5.83
N TYR A 206 20.26 3.51 5.08
CA TYR A 206 19.04 2.86 5.55
C TYR A 206 18.66 1.68 4.64
N ASP A 207 17.79 0.82 5.17
CA ASP A 207 17.06 -0.19 4.42
C ASP A 207 15.56 0.09 4.49
N GLU A 208 14.79 -0.63 3.68
CA GLU A 208 13.33 -0.46 3.60
C GLU A 208 12.62 -1.75 3.94
N LEU A 209 11.50 -1.63 4.66
CA LEU A 209 10.57 -2.71 4.94
C LEU A 209 9.19 -2.35 4.37
N HIS A 210 8.69 -3.18 3.47
CA HIS A 210 7.33 -3.13 2.97
C HIS A 210 6.56 -4.39 3.37
N LEU A 211 5.41 -4.20 4.00
CA LEU A 211 4.48 -5.29 4.35
C LEU A 211 3.21 -5.18 3.50
N LYS A 212 2.90 -6.18 2.68
CA LYS A 212 1.59 -6.27 2.02
C LYS A 212 0.78 -7.37 2.70
N PHE A 213 -0.42 -7.00 3.15
CA PHE A 213 -1.40 -7.96 3.63
C PHE A 213 -2.27 -8.39 2.46
N THR A 214 -2.87 -9.58 2.53
CA THR A 214 -3.97 -10.00 1.67
C THR A 214 -4.95 -10.83 2.53
N ASN A 215 -6.25 -10.59 2.43
CA ASN A 215 -7.28 -11.35 3.14
C ASN A 215 -8.00 -12.30 2.17
N TYR A 216 -8.24 -13.54 2.61
CA TYR A 216 -8.94 -14.59 1.86
C TYR A 216 -10.05 -15.19 2.72
N LEU A 217 -10.98 -15.91 2.11
CA LEU A 217 -11.98 -16.71 2.83
C LEU A 217 -11.33 -17.74 3.78
N ASP A 218 -12.14 -18.30 4.66
CA ASP A 218 -11.73 -19.23 5.72
C ASP A 218 -10.77 -18.60 6.73
N LYS A 219 -10.91 -17.29 6.92
CA LYS A 219 -10.19 -16.47 7.91
C LYS A 219 -8.69 -16.50 7.70
N ILE A 220 -8.28 -16.43 6.43
CA ILE A 220 -6.89 -16.51 6.02
C ILE A 220 -6.33 -15.11 5.75
N VAL A 221 -5.16 -14.82 6.33
CA VAL A 221 -4.38 -13.62 6.08
C VAL A 221 -3.00 -14.02 5.60
N THR A 222 -2.62 -13.55 4.41
CA THR A 222 -1.24 -13.63 3.95
C THR A 222 -0.52 -12.32 4.18
N VAL A 223 0.74 -12.40 4.58
CA VAL A 223 1.63 -11.26 4.73
C VAL A 223 2.86 -11.49 3.86
N LYS A 224 3.06 -10.57 2.92
CA LYS A 224 4.26 -10.46 2.10
C LYS A 224 5.22 -9.48 2.77
N TYR A 225 6.37 -9.98 3.16
CA TYR A 225 7.50 -9.21 3.69
C TYR A 225 8.46 -8.95 2.53
N LYS A 226 8.69 -7.68 2.22
CA LYS A 226 9.69 -7.25 1.24
C LYS A 226 10.69 -6.34 1.93
N TYR A 227 11.97 -6.69 1.81
CA TYR A 227 13.08 -5.92 2.34
C TYR A 227 13.85 -5.35 1.15
N ASN A 228 14.08 -4.03 1.12
CA ASN A 228 14.75 -3.38 -0.01
C ASN A 228 14.17 -3.82 -1.38
N GLU A 229 15.04 -4.12 -2.35
CA GLU A 229 14.70 -4.68 -3.66
C GLU A 229 14.77 -6.22 -3.68
N ASP A 230 14.97 -6.86 -2.52
CA ASP A 230 15.18 -8.30 -2.42
C ASP A 230 13.91 -9.12 -2.66
N ASN A 231 14.12 -10.44 -2.74
CA ASN A 231 13.06 -11.43 -2.84
C ASN A 231 12.05 -11.29 -1.71
N SER A 232 10.77 -11.43 -2.08
CA SER A 232 9.68 -11.33 -1.13
C SER A 232 9.48 -12.66 -0.40
N ILE A 233 9.29 -12.59 0.92
CA ILE A 233 8.92 -13.73 1.75
C ILE A 233 7.41 -13.64 2.01
N PHE A 234 6.71 -14.75 1.86
CA PHE A 234 5.28 -14.83 2.16
C PHE A 234 5.06 -15.73 3.38
N LYS A 235 4.19 -15.30 4.28
CA LYS A 235 3.68 -16.12 5.39
C LYS A 235 2.16 -16.07 5.38
N THR A 236 1.54 -17.23 5.52
CA THR A 236 0.08 -17.36 5.55
C THR A 236 -0.37 -17.78 6.92
N TYR A 237 -1.41 -17.12 7.43
CA TYR A 237 -1.99 -17.39 8.73
C TYR A 237 -3.48 -17.66 8.60
N GLN A 238 -3.97 -18.64 9.34
CA GLN A 238 -5.39 -18.95 9.40
C GLN A 238 -5.90 -18.85 10.83
N TYR A 239 -7.08 -18.29 11.00
CA TYR A 239 -7.76 -18.31 12.29
C TYR A 239 -8.63 -19.56 12.44
N GLN A 240 -8.14 -20.53 13.21
CA GLN A 240 -8.85 -21.76 13.53
C GLN A 240 -8.79 -22.05 15.03
N ASN A 241 -9.84 -22.67 15.57
CA ASN A 241 -9.92 -23.02 16.99
C ASN A 241 -9.64 -21.83 17.94
N LYS A 242 -10.15 -20.64 17.57
CA LYS A 242 -9.97 -19.37 18.29
C LYS A 242 -8.50 -18.91 18.40
N LYS A 243 -7.63 -19.35 17.50
CA LYS A 243 -6.20 -19.02 17.47
C LYS A 243 -5.74 -18.74 16.04
N TRP A 244 -4.79 -17.82 15.91
CA TRP A 244 -4.04 -17.63 14.67
C TRP A 244 -2.92 -18.67 14.63
N VAL A 245 -2.83 -19.41 13.54
CA VAL A 245 -1.73 -20.35 13.28
C VAL A 245 -1.11 -20.05 11.92
N GLU A 246 0.19 -20.29 11.80
CA GLU A 246 0.86 -20.30 10.49
C GLU A 246 0.48 -21.60 9.75
N ILE A 247 0.12 -21.47 8.48
CA ILE A 247 -0.16 -22.58 7.57
C ILE A 247 0.78 -22.49 6.36
N PRO A 248 1.01 -23.60 5.63
CA PRO A 248 1.83 -23.56 4.41
C PRO A 248 1.29 -22.54 3.40
N THR A 249 2.19 -21.70 2.87
CA THR A 249 1.83 -20.75 1.80
C THR A 249 1.79 -21.47 0.45
N ILE A 250 0.60 -21.56 -0.14
CA ILE A 250 0.39 -22.08 -1.49
C ILE A 250 0.48 -20.96 -2.55
N GLU A 251 0.58 -21.33 -3.83
CA GLU A 251 0.71 -20.36 -4.93
C GLU A 251 -0.44 -19.35 -4.98
N GLU A 252 -1.68 -19.76 -4.72
CA GLU A 252 -2.86 -18.87 -4.66
C GLU A 252 -2.68 -17.70 -3.66
N TYR A 253 -1.84 -17.90 -2.64
CA TYR A 253 -1.61 -16.91 -1.60
C TYR A 253 -0.43 -15.96 -1.90
N LYS A 254 0.27 -16.13 -3.02
CA LYS A 254 1.46 -15.31 -3.37
C LYS A 254 1.16 -14.06 -4.22
N PHE A 255 -0.10 -13.71 -4.41
CA PHE A 255 -0.56 -12.61 -5.28
C PHE A 255 -0.79 -11.28 -4.52
#